data_AF-A0A3L7VKI6-F1
#
_entry.id   AF-A0A3L7VKI6-F1
#
_cell.length_a   1.000
_cell.length_b   1.000
_cell.length_c   1.000
_cell.angle_alpha   90.00
_cell.angle_beta   90.00
_cell.angle_gamma   90.00
#
_symmetry.space_group_name_H-M   'P 1'
#
loop_
_entity.id
_entity.type
_entity.pdbx_description
1 polymer ?
#
loop_
_entity_poly.entity_id
_entity_poly.type
_entity_poly.pdbx_seq_one_letter_code
_entity_poly.pdbx_strand_id
1 'polypeptide(L)'
;MSAIVDLLGQLRRECDGVVAGLTPPATGYPIGFCAFIRDRVFDGLIPTPLIRGLMAQGLALRKVFVILKDRYFQNAIQFGNLYIDVANDSVDPTKPWLEWMDVREVPFANVGDLSTIARVAGDYHRCRVHPNTFFPLLAPVVPLLAVHDDGRLGLLHFQDGGFLKDLALGFPHLRHWLAGPARDLPPLPEADAERLREACGRENNDAFAFECRPCSFVDIAEHADAFSAVFADPSRHWAIMAVYNRVPAALRDLRARNIRSG
;
A
#
# COMPACT_ATOMS: atom_id res chain seq x y z
N MET A 1 23.93 18.99 -5.27
CA MET A 1 22.98 18.57 -4.22
C MET A 1 22.11 19.73 -3.73
N SER A 2 22.67 20.90 -3.38
CA SER A 2 21.89 22.07 -2.89
C SER A 2 20.62 22.35 -3.71
N ALA A 3 20.73 22.54 -5.02
CA ALA A 3 19.56 22.84 -5.87
C ALA A 3 18.45 21.78 -5.85
N ILE A 4 18.81 20.49 -5.65
CA ILE A 4 17.82 19.42 -5.53
C ILE A 4 17.14 19.49 -4.16
N VAL A 5 17.91 19.71 -3.09
CA VAL A 5 17.35 19.87 -1.73
C VAL A 5 16.42 21.08 -1.67
N ASP A 6 16.79 22.20 -2.29
CA ASP A 6 15.97 23.41 -2.36
C ASP A 6 14.64 23.15 -3.09
N LEU A 7 14.70 22.46 -4.23
CA LEU A 7 13.52 22.04 -5.00
C LEU A 7 12.62 21.09 -4.19
N LEU A 8 13.20 20.08 -3.54
CA LEU A 8 12.46 19.15 -2.67
C LEU A 8 11.78 19.90 -1.52
N GLY A 9 12.48 20.85 -0.91
CA GLY A 9 11.94 21.67 0.18
C GLY A 9 10.80 22.58 -0.29
N GLN A 10 10.89 23.15 -1.49
CA GLN A 10 9.79 23.91 -2.09
C GLN A 10 8.56 23.03 -2.28
N LEU A 11 8.71 21.89 -2.97
CA LEU A 11 7.61 20.96 -3.24
C LEU A 11 7.00 20.40 -1.96
N ARG A 12 7.83 20.14 -0.93
CA ARG A 12 7.36 19.72 0.39
C ARG A 12 6.47 20.79 1.03
N ARG A 13 6.90 22.06 1.05
CA ARG A 13 6.09 23.15 1.61
C ARG A 13 4.76 23.35 0.86
N GLU A 14 4.77 23.23 -0.47
CA GLU A 14 3.54 23.27 -1.26
C GLU A 14 2.60 22.10 -0.91
N CYS A 15 3.16 20.92 -0.65
CA CYS A 15 2.40 19.76 -0.17
C CYS A 15 1.84 19.98 1.25
N ASP A 16 2.64 20.50 2.17
CA ASP A 16 2.22 20.74 3.55
C ASP A 16 1.00 21.67 3.63
N GLY A 17 0.91 22.68 2.76
CA GLY A 17 -0.27 23.53 2.65
C GLY A 17 -1.56 22.77 2.29
N VAL A 18 -1.45 21.71 1.47
CA VAL A 18 -2.58 20.82 1.15
C VAL A 18 -2.90 19.91 2.34
N VAL A 19 -1.88 19.31 2.96
CA VAL A 19 -2.07 18.36 4.06
C VAL A 19 -2.61 19.03 5.32
N ALA A 20 -2.28 20.29 5.57
CA ALA A 20 -2.85 21.07 6.66
C ALA A 20 -4.39 21.12 6.61
N GLY A 21 -4.98 21.13 5.42
CA GLY A 21 -6.44 21.06 5.23
C GLY A 21 -7.05 19.67 5.45
N LEU A 22 -6.23 18.62 5.54
CA LEU A 22 -6.64 17.22 5.68
C LEU A 22 -6.37 16.65 7.08
N THR A 23 -5.52 17.30 7.86
CA THR A 23 -5.08 16.81 9.17
C THR A 23 -6.13 17.13 10.24
N PRO A 24 -6.47 16.19 11.14
CA PRO A 24 -7.37 16.49 12.25
C PRO A 24 -6.83 17.65 13.10
N PRO A 25 -7.69 18.57 13.60
CA PRO A 25 -7.25 19.74 14.37
C PRO A 25 -6.40 19.40 15.59
N ALA A 26 -6.57 18.20 16.16
CA ALA A 26 -5.95 17.77 17.40
C ALA A 26 -4.44 17.44 17.29
N THR A 27 -3.93 17.04 16.11
CA THR A 27 -2.50 16.72 15.96
C THR A 27 -1.71 17.88 15.38
N GLY A 28 -2.33 18.75 14.58
CA GLY A 28 -1.69 19.91 13.94
C GLY A 28 -0.52 19.55 12.99
N TYR A 29 -0.26 18.26 12.78
CA TYR A 29 0.93 17.74 12.12
C TYR A 29 0.60 16.46 11.32
N PRO A 30 1.15 16.27 10.12
CA PRO A 30 0.71 15.26 9.16
C PRO A 30 1.23 13.85 9.46
N ILE A 31 0.98 13.35 10.67
CA ILE A 31 1.39 12.00 11.06
C ILE A 31 0.70 10.95 10.17
N GLY A 32 1.48 10.07 9.56
CA GLY A 32 0.98 8.99 8.69
C GLY A 32 0.74 9.39 7.23
N PHE A 33 1.07 10.62 6.82
CA PHE A 33 0.91 11.10 5.44
C PHE A 33 2.13 10.82 4.54
N CYS A 34 3.11 10.02 4.98
CA CYS A 34 4.36 9.76 4.24
C CYS A 34 4.15 9.37 2.77
N ALA A 35 3.22 8.46 2.48
CA ALA A 35 2.92 8.04 1.11
C ALA A 35 2.37 9.19 0.26
N PHE A 36 1.42 9.96 0.80
CA PHE A 36 0.82 11.11 0.13
C PHE A 36 1.84 12.21 -0.16
N ILE A 37 2.67 12.55 0.83
CA ILE A 37 3.73 13.55 0.70
C ILE A 37 4.75 13.10 -0.34
N ARG A 38 5.22 11.84 -0.26
CA ARG A 38 6.12 11.22 -1.26
C ARG A 38 5.54 11.35 -2.67
N ASP A 39 4.28 10.97 -2.85
CA ASP A 39 3.63 11.01 -4.16
C ASP A 39 3.52 12.44 -4.70
N ARG A 40 3.04 13.39 -3.90
CA ARG A 40 2.89 14.79 -4.29
C ARG A 40 4.22 15.42 -4.68
N VAL A 41 5.26 15.20 -3.87
CA VAL A 41 6.62 15.72 -4.15
C VAL A 41 7.18 15.06 -5.40
N PHE A 42 7.07 13.74 -5.54
CA PHE A 42 7.54 13.02 -6.73
C PHE A 42 6.88 13.52 -8.02
N ASP A 43 5.56 13.68 -7.99
CA ASP A 43 4.80 14.15 -9.15
C ASP A 43 5.16 15.62 -9.51
N GLY A 44 5.50 16.43 -8.51
CA GLY A 44 6.03 17.79 -8.69
C GLY A 44 7.47 17.86 -9.22
N LEU A 45 8.31 16.85 -8.95
CA LEU A 45 9.68 16.77 -9.47
C LEU A 45 9.70 16.55 -10.98
N ILE A 46 8.91 15.58 -11.47
CA ILE A 46 8.91 15.12 -12.87
C ILE A 46 8.83 16.27 -13.90
N PRO A 47 7.91 17.26 -13.78
CA PRO A 47 7.77 18.30 -14.80
C PRO A 47 8.85 19.38 -14.75
N THR A 48 9.75 19.37 -13.76
CA THR A 48 10.74 20.45 -13.63
C THR A 48 11.83 20.32 -14.71
N PRO A 49 12.31 21.43 -15.33
CA PRO A 49 13.35 21.38 -16.35
C PRO A 49 14.64 20.68 -15.88
N LEU A 50 15.04 20.91 -14.63
CA LEU A 50 16.21 20.28 -14.03
C LEU A 50 16.07 18.75 -14.02
N ILE A 51 14.96 18.24 -13.50
CA ILE A 51 14.73 16.79 -13.40
C ILE A 51 14.60 16.15 -14.78
N ARG A 52 13.87 16.79 -15.71
CA ARG A 52 13.80 16.29 -17.09
C ARG A 52 15.17 16.22 -17.75
N GLY A 53 16.01 17.23 -17.57
CA GLY A 53 17.38 17.25 -18.09
C GLY A 53 18.23 16.12 -17.52
N LEU A 54 18.14 15.87 -16.20
CA LEU A 54 18.87 14.78 -15.56
C LEU A 54 18.35 13.40 -15.98
N MET A 55 17.04 13.22 -16.12
CA MET A 55 16.44 11.97 -16.61
C MET A 55 16.86 11.68 -18.05
N ALA A 56 16.94 12.70 -18.91
CA ALA A 56 17.46 12.56 -20.27
C ALA A 56 18.95 12.15 -20.32
N GLN A 57 19.69 12.40 -19.25
CA GLN A 57 21.08 11.94 -19.06
C GLN A 57 21.17 10.58 -18.35
N GLY A 58 20.05 9.89 -18.13
CA GLY A 58 20.01 8.55 -17.54
C GLY A 58 19.80 8.50 -16.01
N LEU A 59 19.41 9.61 -15.37
CA LEU A 59 19.04 9.59 -13.95
C LEU A 59 17.86 8.63 -13.72
N ALA A 60 18.07 7.63 -12.85
CA ALA A 60 17.00 6.79 -12.34
C ALA A 60 16.17 7.56 -11.31
N LEU A 61 14.89 7.79 -11.60
CA LEU A 61 13.94 8.43 -10.68
C LEU A 61 12.72 7.53 -10.51
N ARG A 62 12.49 7.00 -9.30
CA ARG A 62 11.34 6.11 -9.02
C ARG A 62 10.82 6.23 -7.60
N LYS A 63 9.54 5.94 -7.44
CA LYS A 63 8.91 5.74 -6.14
C LYS A 63 9.40 4.42 -5.53
N VAL A 64 9.74 4.45 -4.25
CA VAL A 64 10.23 3.28 -3.50
C VAL A 64 9.26 2.97 -2.37
N PHE A 65 8.95 1.68 -2.22
CA PHE A 65 8.22 1.13 -1.10
C PHE A 65 8.96 -0.12 -0.60
N VAL A 66 9.53 -0.03 0.60
CA VAL A 66 10.42 -1.06 1.18
C VAL A 66 10.12 -1.27 2.65
N ILE A 67 10.65 -2.36 3.21
CA ILE A 67 10.70 -2.56 4.66
C ILE A 67 12.06 -2.10 5.15
N LEU A 68 12.08 -1.11 6.04
CA LEU A 68 13.28 -0.55 6.64
C LEU A 68 13.53 -1.22 7.99
N LYS A 69 14.77 -1.72 8.20
CA LYS A 69 15.23 -2.35 9.45
C LYS A 69 14.31 -3.48 9.95
N ASP A 70 13.67 -4.20 9.02
CA ASP A 70 12.69 -5.28 9.29
C ASP A 70 11.49 -4.88 10.17
N ARG A 71 11.20 -3.59 10.27
CA ARG A 71 10.27 -3.01 11.26
C ARG A 71 9.28 -2.00 10.69
N TYR A 72 9.66 -1.26 9.65
CA TYR A 72 8.87 -0.12 9.20
C TYR A 72 8.60 -0.21 7.71
N PHE A 73 7.36 0.06 7.30
CA PHE A 73 7.11 0.36 5.90
C PHE A 73 7.59 1.77 5.59
N GLN A 74 8.35 1.89 4.50
CA GLN A 74 9.00 3.13 4.14
C GLN A 74 8.59 3.57 2.74
N ASN A 75 8.08 4.80 2.64
CA ASN A 75 7.79 5.46 1.39
C ASN A 75 8.91 6.44 1.07
N ALA A 76 9.60 6.22 -0.04
CA ALA A 76 10.75 7.05 -0.41
C ALA A 76 10.79 7.28 -1.92
N ILE A 77 11.80 8.05 -2.34
CA ILE A 77 12.15 8.32 -3.73
C ILE A 77 13.57 7.80 -3.93
N GLN A 78 13.80 7.04 -5.00
CA GLN A 78 15.15 6.82 -5.49
C GLN A 78 15.50 7.90 -6.49
N PHE A 79 16.66 8.53 -6.29
CA PHE A 79 17.25 9.53 -7.16
C PHE A 79 18.68 9.10 -7.50
N GLY A 80 18.89 8.50 -8.68
CA GLY A 80 20.14 7.86 -9.03
C GLY A 80 20.50 6.76 -8.02
N ASN A 81 21.65 6.89 -7.36
CA ASN A 81 22.09 5.98 -6.30
C ASN A 81 21.70 6.47 -4.89
N LEU A 82 20.81 7.45 -4.78
CA LEU A 82 20.35 7.96 -3.50
C LEU A 82 18.96 7.46 -3.18
N TYR A 83 18.79 7.08 -1.92
CA TYR A 83 17.51 6.99 -1.26
C TYR A 83 17.17 8.35 -0.67
N ILE A 84 15.94 8.82 -0.86
CA ILE A 84 15.46 10.10 -0.36
C ILE A 84 14.09 9.90 0.27
N ASP A 85 13.97 10.14 1.58
CA ASP A 85 12.72 10.26 2.30
C ASP A 85 12.38 11.73 2.53
N VAL A 86 11.35 12.21 1.82
CA VAL A 86 10.87 13.59 1.90
C VAL A 86 9.79 13.78 2.98
N ALA A 87 9.53 12.75 3.79
CA ALA A 87 8.51 12.72 4.82
C ALA A 87 8.98 11.99 6.09
N ASN A 88 10.29 12.03 6.39
CA ASN A 88 10.89 11.31 7.52
C ASN A 88 10.34 11.79 8.89
N ASP A 89 9.91 13.04 8.93
CA ASP A 89 9.27 13.68 10.08
C ASP A 89 7.79 13.27 10.28
N SER A 90 7.13 12.67 9.28
CA SER A 90 5.71 12.28 9.34
C SER A 90 5.40 11.05 10.21
N VAL A 91 6.42 10.42 10.79
CA VAL A 91 6.26 9.36 11.81
C VAL A 91 6.67 9.87 13.20
N ASP A 92 7.62 10.80 13.24
CA ASP A 92 8.15 11.42 14.44
C ASP A 92 8.51 12.88 14.12
N PRO A 93 7.71 13.87 14.59
CA PRO A 93 7.90 15.28 14.26
C PRO A 93 9.24 15.87 14.74
N THR A 94 9.98 15.17 15.60
CA THR A 94 11.29 15.61 16.08
C THR A 94 12.41 15.34 15.07
N LYS A 95 12.16 14.48 14.08
CA LYS A 95 13.12 14.15 13.02
C LYS A 95 13.18 15.25 11.95
N PRO A 96 14.29 15.34 11.19
CA PRO A 96 14.34 16.17 10.00
C PRO A 96 13.30 15.73 8.96
N TRP A 97 12.71 16.70 8.26
CA TRP A 97 11.74 16.44 7.18
C TRP A 97 12.31 15.65 6.01
N LEU A 98 13.62 15.82 5.77
CA LEU A 98 14.37 15.16 4.71
C LEU A 98 15.42 14.23 5.32
N GLU A 99 15.42 12.98 4.89
CA GLU A 99 16.51 12.04 5.08
C GLU A 99 17.00 11.55 3.71
N TRP A 100 18.30 11.39 3.54
CA TRP A 100 18.87 10.82 2.32
C TRP A 100 20.19 10.11 2.61
N MET A 101 20.49 9.07 1.82
CA MET A 101 21.72 8.28 1.90
C MET A 101 21.96 7.50 0.61
N ASP A 102 23.15 6.92 0.42
CA ASP A 102 23.41 6.00 -0.69
C ASP A 102 22.52 4.76 -0.54
N VAL A 103 21.89 4.31 -1.63
CA VAL A 103 20.99 3.14 -1.63
C VAL A 103 21.69 1.89 -1.08
N ARG A 104 23.02 1.77 -1.26
CA ARG A 104 23.82 0.64 -0.75
C ARG A 104 23.95 0.63 0.77
N GLU A 105 23.74 1.77 1.42
CA GLU A 105 23.86 1.95 2.87
C GLU A 105 22.50 1.86 3.57
N VAL A 106 21.39 1.88 2.83
CA VAL A 106 20.05 1.78 3.39
C VAL A 106 19.80 0.32 3.84
N PRO A 107 19.47 0.08 5.12
CA PRO A 107 19.15 -1.26 5.62
C PRO A 107 17.70 -1.63 5.28
N PHE A 108 17.42 -1.86 4.00
CA PHE A 108 16.08 -2.21 3.52
C PHE A 108 15.99 -3.65 2.99
N ALA A 109 14.78 -4.19 3.08
CA ALA A 109 14.35 -5.38 2.38
C ALA A 109 13.27 -5.02 1.36
N ASN A 110 13.30 -5.70 0.20
CA ASN A 110 12.22 -5.59 -0.77
C ASN A 110 10.93 -6.19 -0.20
N VAL A 111 9.80 -5.52 -0.44
CA VAL A 111 8.48 -6.08 -0.19
C VAL A 111 8.23 -7.18 -1.22
N GLY A 112 8.37 -8.44 -0.81
CA GLY A 112 8.15 -9.62 -1.66
C GLY A 112 7.58 -10.83 -0.94
N ASP A 113 7.42 -10.78 0.38
CA ASP A 113 6.89 -11.87 1.20
C ASP A 113 5.70 -11.37 2.03
N LEU A 114 4.55 -12.02 1.85
CA LEU A 114 3.31 -11.70 2.56
C LEU A 114 3.41 -11.99 4.06
N SER A 115 4.21 -12.97 4.49
CA SER A 115 4.44 -13.26 5.91
C SER A 115 5.20 -12.14 6.59
N THR A 116 6.25 -11.63 5.93
CA THR A 116 6.98 -10.45 6.40
C THR A 116 6.08 -9.23 6.45
N ILE A 117 5.23 -9.00 5.44
CA ILE A 117 4.25 -7.90 5.45
C ILE A 117 3.30 -8.05 6.64
N ALA A 118 2.75 -9.23 6.88
CA ALA A 118 1.83 -9.49 7.98
C ALA A 118 2.48 -9.19 9.34
N ARG A 119 3.71 -9.67 9.56
CA ARG A 119 4.47 -9.41 10.77
C ARG A 119 4.75 -7.91 10.96
N VAL A 120 5.34 -7.26 9.96
CA VAL A 120 5.69 -5.84 10.02
C VAL A 120 4.44 -4.98 10.22
N ALA A 121 3.34 -5.30 9.54
CA ALA A 121 2.08 -4.60 9.73
C ALA A 121 1.52 -4.77 11.15
N GLY A 122 1.53 -5.98 11.69
CA GLY A 122 1.06 -6.25 13.05
C GLY A 122 1.86 -5.47 14.09
N ASP A 123 3.19 -5.50 13.98
CA ASP A 123 4.09 -4.80 14.89
C ASP A 123 3.97 -3.27 14.77
N TYR A 124 3.99 -2.75 13.53
CA TYR A 124 4.04 -1.31 13.27
C TYR A 124 2.69 -0.62 13.45
N HIS A 125 1.60 -1.25 13.01
CA HIS A 125 0.24 -0.68 13.08
C HIS A 125 -0.56 -1.15 14.29
N ARG A 126 0.02 -1.99 15.16
CA ARG A 126 -0.64 -2.57 16.34
C ARG A 126 -1.99 -3.17 15.98
N CYS A 127 -1.94 -4.15 15.08
CA CYS A 127 -3.12 -4.85 14.62
C CYS A 127 -2.87 -6.36 14.58
N ARG A 128 -3.95 -7.12 14.66
CA ARG A 128 -3.96 -8.55 14.34
C ARG A 128 -4.18 -8.69 12.85
N VAL A 129 -3.33 -9.48 12.20
CA VAL A 129 -3.38 -9.70 10.75
C VAL A 129 -3.92 -11.09 10.47
N HIS A 130 -4.85 -11.16 9.51
CA HIS A 130 -5.56 -12.39 9.13
C HIS A 130 -5.52 -12.56 7.61
N PRO A 131 -5.57 -13.79 7.09
CA PRO A 131 -5.72 -13.99 5.66
C PRO A 131 -7.09 -13.47 5.17
N ASN A 132 -7.13 -12.88 3.99
CA ASN A 132 -8.38 -12.44 3.36
C ASN A 132 -9.12 -13.63 2.74
N THR A 133 -9.96 -14.27 3.55
CA THR A 133 -10.82 -15.39 3.15
C THR A 133 -12.29 -14.97 3.00
N PHE A 134 -12.56 -13.69 2.73
CA PHE A 134 -13.91 -13.13 2.66
C PHE A 134 -14.20 -12.34 1.38
N PHE A 135 -13.17 -11.92 0.64
CA PHE A 135 -13.33 -11.21 -0.62
C PHE A 135 -12.60 -11.96 -1.73
N PRO A 136 -13.19 -13.03 -2.30
CA PRO A 136 -12.49 -13.93 -3.23
C PRO A 136 -11.87 -13.20 -4.43
N LEU A 137 -12.59 -12.25 -5.03
CA LEU A 137 -12.08 -11.45 -6.15
C LEU A 137 -11.00 -10.44 -5.74
N LEU A 138 -10.98 -10.00 -4.49
CA LEU A 138 -10.04 -8.99 -4.01
C LEU A 138 -8.81 -9.62 -3.33
N ALA A 139 -8.92 -10.83 -2.81
CA ALA A 139 -7.87 -11.52 -2.07
C ALA A 139 -6.55 -11.68 -2.85
N PRO A 140 -6.52 -11.87 -4.18
CA PRO A 140 -5.26 -11.86 -4.93
C PRO A 140 -4.54 -10.50 -4.95
N VAL A 141 -5.31 -9.42 -4.78
CA VAL A 141 -4.79 -8.04 -4.76
C VAL A 141 -4.46 -7.60 -3.33
N VAL A 142 -5.33 -7.96 -2.39
CA VAL A 142 -5.25 -7.61 -0.97
C VAL A 142 -5.39 -8.87 -0.11
N PRO A 143 -4.34 -9.70 -0.02
CA PRO A 143 -4.41 -11.00 0.66
C PRO A 143 -4.53 -10.93 2.18
N LEU A 144 -4.39 -9.76 2.81
CA LEU A 144 -4.39 -9.61 4.27
C LEU A 144 -5.50 -8.67 4.76
N LEU A 145 -6.17 -9.07 5.85
CA LEU A 145 -7.08 -8.27 6.66
C LEU A 145 -6.36 -7.82 7.94
N ALA A 146 -6.78 -6.70 8.51
CA ALA A 146 -6.27 -6.17 9.76
C ALA A 146 -7.41 -5.85 10.73
N VAL A 147 -7.27 -6.28 11.98
CA VAL A 147 -8.11 -5.89 13.12
C VAL A 147 -7.25 -5.09 14.09
N HIS A 148 -7.50 -3.81 14.21
CA HIS A 148 -6.78 -2.93 15.11
C HIS A 148 -7.27 -3.08 16.56
N ASP A 149 -6.45 -2.63 17.52
CA ASP A 149 -6.78 -2.69 18.95
C ASP A 149 -8.05 -1.89 19.32
N ASP A 150 -8.41 -0.88 18.52
CA ASP A 150 -9.65 -0.09 18.65
C ASP A 150 -10.88 -0.79 18.02
N GLY A 151 -10.75 -2.05 17.62
CA GLY A 151 -11.81 -2.84 16.99
C GLY A 151 -12.05 -2.51 15.51
N ARG A 152 -11.29 -1.58 14.92
CA ARG A 152 -11.40 -1.26 13.50
C ARG A 152 -10.93 -2.44 12.65
N LEU A 153 -11.84 -2.96 11.83
CA LEU A 153 -11.57 -3.98 10.83
C LEU A 153 -11.35 -3.32 9.46
N GLY A 154 -10.37 -3.80 8.70
CA GLY A 154 -10.15 -3.32 7.35
C GLY A 154 -9.18 -4.16 6.54
N LEU A 155 -9.05 -3.78 5.27
CA LEU A 155 -8.09 -4.36 4.34
C LEU A 155 -6.69 -3.77 4.59
N LEU A 156 -5.65 -4.61 4.57
CA LEU A 156 -4.28 -4.15 4.75
C LEU A 156 -3.73 -3.57 3.42
N HIS A 157 -3.82 -2.25 3.25
CA HIS A 157 -3.56 -1.55 1.98
C HIS A 157 -2.07 -1.42 1.59
N PHE A 158 -1.11 -1.89 2.40
CA PHE A 158 0.33 -1.71 2.11
C PHE A 158 0.86 -2.70 1.06
N GLN A 159 0.00 -3.17 0.16
CA GLN A 159 0.27 -4.33 -0.69
C GLN A 159 0.39 -4.00 -2.17
N ASP A 160 -0.04 -2.81 -2.63
CA ASP A 160 -0.09 -2.45 -4.06
C ASP A 160 1.25 -2.67 -4.79
N GLY A 161 2.36 -2.26 -4.17
CA GLY A 161 3.70 -2.44 -4.73
C GLY A 161 4.17 -3.90 -4.74
N GLY A 162 3.75 -4.70 -3.76
CA GLY A 162 4.01 -6.15 -3.73
C GLY A 162 3.15 -6.88 -4.76
N PHE A 163 1.86 -6.54 -4.82
CA PHE A 163 0.88 -7.03 -5.79
C PHE A 163 1.37 -6.84 -7.22
N LEU A 164 1.71 -5.62 -7.64
CA LEU A 164 2.12 -5.35 -9.02
C LEU A 164 3.38 -6.13 -9.42
N LYS A 165 4.33 -6.31 -8.48
CA LYS A 165 5.53 -7.11 -8.71
C LYS A 165 5.19 -8.59 -8.86
N ASP A 166 4.34 -9.11 -7.98
CA ASP A 166 3.95 -10.51 -8.00
C ASP A 166 3.11 -10.83 -9.24
N LEU A 167 2.17 -9.95 -9.58
CA LEU A 167 1.36 -10.01 -10.78
C LEU A 167 2.17 -10.00 -12.07
N ALA A 168 3.20 -9.17 -12.17
CA ALA A 168 4.10 -9.15 -13.33
C ALA A 168 4.85 -10.48 -13.53
N LEU A 169 4.94 -11.30 -12.48
CA LEU A 169 5.50 -12.66 -12.49
C LEU A 169 4.42 -13.75 -12.53
N GLY A 170 3.14 -13.36 -12.56
CA GLY A 170 1.99 -14.25 -12.57
C GLY A 170 1.63 -14.84 -11.21
N PHE A 171 1.83 -14.13 -10.09
CA PHE A 171 1.53 -14.52 -8.69
C PHE A 171 2.31 -15.70 -8.06
N PRO A 172 3.62 -15.88 -8.30
CA PRO A 172 4.37 -16.94 -7.63
C PRO A 172 4.42 -16.77 -6.10
N HIS A 173 4.54 -15.54 -5.57
CA HIS A 173 4.66 -15.31 -4.12
C HIS A 173 3.34 -15.54 -3.40
N LEU A 174 2.22 -15.06 -3.96
CA LEU A 174 0.89 -15.35 -3.44
C LEU A 174 0.62 -16.85 -3.39
N ARG A 175 0.93 -17.60 -4.46
CA ARG A 175 0.72 -19.07 -4.46
C ARG A 175 1.57 -19.78 -3.43
N HIS A 176 2.86 -19.41 -3.31
CA HIS A 176 3.72 -19.94 -2.26
C HIS A 176 3.13 -19.68 -0.86
N TRP A 177 2.65 -18.47 -0.62
CA TRP A 177 2.03 -18.08 0.64
C TRP A 177 0.75 -18.89 0.93
N LEU A 178 -0.17 -19.01 -0.02
CA LEU A 178 -1.41 -19.79 0.11
C LEU A 178 -1.15 -21.29 0.35
N ALA A 179 -0.07 -21.83 -0.22
CA ALA A 179 0.29 -23.24 -0.08
C ALA A 179 0.81 -23.61 1.32
N GLY A 180 1.37 -22.65 2.06
CA GLY A 180 1.93 -22.89 3.39
C GLY A 180 1.70 -21.73 4.34
N PRO A 181 2.53 -20.66 4.31
CA PRO A 181 2.59 -19.65 5.36
C PRO A 181 1.25 -18.96 5.71
N ALA A 182 0.30 -18.85 4.79
CA ALA A 182 -1.03 -18.32 5.07
C ALA A 182 -1.78 -19.11 6.15
N ARG A 183 -1.49 -20.41 6.26
CA ARG A 183 -2.09 -21.34 7.23
C ARG A 183 -1.57 -21.15 8.65
N ASP A 184 -0.41 -20.49 8.80
CA ASP A 184 0.17 -20.17 10.10
C ASP A 184 -0.50 -18.93 10.74
N LEU A 185 -1.23 -18.15 9.95
CA LEU A 185 -2.03 -17.04 10.46
C LEU A 185 -3.39 -17.54 10.97
N PRO A 186 -3.88 -17.00 12.10
CA PRO A 186 -5.20 -17.34 12.60
C PRO A 186 -6.28 -16.84 11.62
N PRO A 187 -7.37 -17.61 11.43
CA PRO A 187 -8.53 -17.12 10.68
C PRO A 187 -9.12 -15.87 11.37
N LEU A 188 -9.90 -15.09 10.61
CA LEU A 188 -10.61 -13.96 11.17
C LEU A 188 -11.57 -14.44 12.28
N PRO A 189 -11.59 -13.83 13.48
CA PRO A 189 -12.53 -14.21 14.54
C PRO A 189 -13.98 -14.12 14.07
N GLU A 190 -14.85 -15.03 14.51
CA GLU A 190 -16.24 -15.10 14.01
C GLU A 190 -17.01 -13.79 14.24
N ALA A 191 -16.82 -13.14 15.39
CA ALA A 191 -17.44 -11.83 15.65
C ALA A 191 -17.02 -10.76 14.64
N ASP A 192 -15.76 -10.75 14.20
CA ASP A 192 -15.27 -9.82 13.17
C ASP A 192 -15.76 -10.24 11.77
N ALA A 193 -15.90 -11.54 11.52
CA ALA A 193 -16.49 -12.06 10.30
C ALA A 193 -17.97 -11.67 10.16
N GLU A 194 -18.76 -11.77 11.23
CA GLU A 194 -20.16 -11.33 11.26
C GLU A 194 -20.27 -9.83 10.95
N ARG A 195 -19.46 -9.00 11.61
CA ARG A 195 -19.39 -7.56 11.33
C ARG A 195 -19.05 -7.26 9.87
N LEU A 196 -18.14 -8.03 9.28
CA LEU A 196 -17.80 -7.89 7.86
C LEU A 196 -18.98 -8.26 6.95
N ARG A 197 -19.67 -9.36 7.24
CA ARG A 197 -20.86 -9.80 6.49
C ARG A 197 -22.02 -8.80 6.63
N GLU A 198 -22.23 -8.21 7.79
CA GLU A 198 -23.27 -7.19 7.99
C GLU A 198 -22.98 -5.92 7.17
N ALA A 199 -21.72 -5.50 7.13
CA ALA A 199 -21.29 -4.30 6.43
C ALA A 199 -21.20 -4.47 4.91
N CYS A 200 -20.77 -5.64 4.43
CA CYS A 200 -20.40 -5.88 3.04
C CYS A 200 -21.17 -7.03 2.36
N GLY A 201 -21.87 -7.89 3.10
CA GLY A 201 -22.53 -9.10 2.60
C GLY A 201 -23.92 -8.89 2.01
N ARG A 202 -24.43 -7.65 1.96
CA ARG A 202 -25.60 -7.35 1.14
C ARG A 202 -25.10 -7.28 -0.31
N GLU A 203 -25.55 -8.20 -1.17
CA GLU A 203 -25.25 -8.22 -2.62
C GLU A 203 -25.82 -6.98 -3.34
N ASN A 204 -25.30 -5.81 -2.98
CA ASN A 204 -25.62 -4.56 -3.59
C ASN A 204 -24.40 -4.14 -4.39
N ASN A 205 -24.33 -4.64 -5.63
CA ASN A 205 -23.23 -4.34 -6.55
C ASN A 205 -23.08 -2.83 -6.83
N ASP A 206 -24.13 -2.04 -6.60
CA ASP A 206 -24.11 -0.58 -6.72
C ASP A 206 -23.45 0.09 -5.50
N ALA A 207 -23.49 -0.53 -4.32
CA ALA A 207 -22.87 -0.05 -3.09
C ALA A 207 -21.53 -0.72 -2.76
N PHE A 208 -21.27 -1.90 -3.31
CA PHE A 208 -20.06 -2.68 -3.08
C PHE A 208 -19.70 -3.49 -4.34
N ALA A 209 -18.62 -3.08 -5.01
CA ALA A 209 -18.24 -3.64 -6.32
C ALA A 209 -17.68 -5.08 -6.26
N PHE A 210 -17.51 -5.65 -5.07
CA PHE A 210 -16.88 -6.95 -4.87
C PHE A 210 -17.75 -7.88 -4.05
N GLU A 211 -17.78 -9.16 -4.39
CA GLU A 211 -18.49 -10.15 -3.59
C GLU A 211 -17.85 -10.28 -2.18
N CYS A 212 -18.68 -10.32 -1.13
CA CYS A 212 -18.26 -10.59 0.25
C CYS A 212 -18.83 -11.93 0.72
N ARG A 213 -18.04 -13.00 0.58
CA ARG A 213 -18.40 -14.35 1.04
C ARG A 213 -17.17 -15.11 1.54
N PRO A 214 -17.33 -16.07 2.46
CA PRO A 214 -16.25 -16.99 2.78
C PRO A 214 -15.68 -17.66 1.52
N CYS A 215 -14.35 -17.74 1.44
CA CYS A 215 -13.64 -18.41 0.36
C CYS A 215 -12.44 -19.20 0.88
N SER A 216 -12.08 -20.26 0.14
CA SER A 216 -10.92 -21.08 0.45
C SER A 216 -9.64 -20.53 -0.16
N PHE A 217 -8.47 -21.02 0.29
CA PHE A 217 -7.20 -20.71 -0.39
C PHE A 217 -7.13 -21.25 -1.82
N VAL A 218 -7.92 -22.29 -2.15
CA VAL A 218 -8.04 -22.78 -3.53
C VAL A 218 -8.79 -21.76 -4.37
N ASP A 219 -9.93 -21.25 -3.89
CA ASP A 219 -10.72 -20.22 -4.58
C ASP A 219 -9.85 -18.98 -4.88
N ILE A 220 -9.03 -18.56 -3.91
CA ILE A 220 -8.13 -17.40 -4.07
C ILE A 220 -7.07 -17.68 -5.14
N ALA A 221 -6.50 -18.88 -5.18
CA ALA A 221 -5.53 -19.27 -6.19
C ALA A 221 -6.16 -19.29 -7.60
N GLU A 222 -7.38 -19.82 -7.74
CA GLU A 222 -8.12 -19.80 -9.02
C GLU A 222 -8.39 -18.37 -9.50
N HIS A 223 -8.73 -17.46 -8.59
CA HIS A 223 -8.88 -16.04 -8.93
C HIS A 223 -7.56 -15.41 -9.35
N ALA A 224 -6.44 -15.74 -8.69
CA ALA A 224 -5.11 -15.28 -9.10
C ALA A 224 -4.72 -15.76 -10.50
N ASP A 225 -5.08 -17.00 -10.86
CA ASP A 225 -4.88 -17.54 -12.21
C ASP A 225 -5.73 -16.78 -13.24
N ALA A 226 -7.00 -16.51 -12.91
CA ALA A 226 -7.88 -15.71 -13.77
C ALA A 226 -7.33 -14.28 -13.97
N PHE A 227 -6.82 -13.63 -12.93
CA PHE A 227 -6.12 -12.34 -13.06
C PHE A 227 -4.91 -12.44 -13.98
N SER A 228 -4.03 -13.43 -13.76
CA SER A 228 -2.84 -13.62 -14.58
C SER A 228 -3.16 -13.84 -16.05
N ALA A 229 -4.19 -14.63 -16.35
CA ALA A 229 -4.63 -14.89 -17.71
C ALA A 229 -5.13 -13.62 -18.43
N VAL A 230 -5.81 -12.72 -17.72
CA VAL A 230 -6.22 -11.42 -18.27
C VAL A 230 -5.01 -10.52 -18.54
N PHE A 231 -3.99 -10.55 -17.67
CA PHE A 231 -2.75 -9.79 -17.85
C PHE A 231 -1.88 -10.31 -19.00
N ALA A 232 -1.93 -11.61 -19.27
CA ALA A 232 -1.21 -12.21 -20.38
C ALA A 232 -1.83 -11.93 -21.75
N ASP A 233 -3.06 -11.37 -21.81
CA ASP A 233 -3.77 -11.03 -23.04
C ASP A 233 -3.74 -9.51 -23.30
N PRO A 234 -2.91 -9.02 -24.24
CA PRO A 234 -2.79 -7.60 -24.54
C PRO A 234 -4.11 -6.94 -24.99
N SER A 235 -5.06 -7.71 -25.52
CA SER A 235 -6.37 -7.19 -25.95
C SER A 235 -7.29 -6.82 -24.78
N ARG A 236 -6.95 -7.27 -23.56
CA ARG A 236 -7.73 -7.04 -22.33
C ARG A 236 -7.10 -6.02 -21.38
N HIS A 237 -6.02 -5.36 -21.80
CA HIS A 237 -5.34 -4.33 -20.99
C HIS A 237 -6.27 -3.18 -20.53
N TRP A 238 -7.33 -2.86 -21.27
CA TRP A 238 -8.32 -1.85 -20.84
C TRP A 238 -9.13 -2.30 -19.61
N ALA A 239 -9.43 -3.60 -19.50
CA ALA A 239 -10.17 -4.16 -18.37
C ALA A 239 -9.32 -4.14 -17.09
N ILE A 240 -8.00 -4.28 -17.23
CA ILE A 240 -7.03 -4.14 -16.15
C ILE A 240 -7.06 -2.73 -15.56
N MET A 241 -7.03 -1.70 -16.41
CA MET A 241 -7.11 -0.31 -15.95
C MET A 241 -8.46 -0.01 -15.31
N ALA A 242 -9.55 -0.65 -15.77
CA ALA A 242 -10.86 -0.52 -15.16
C ALA A 242 -10.92 -1.15 -13.75
N VAL A 243 -10.36 -2.34 -13.55
CA VAL A 243 -10.27 -2.98 -12.22
C VAL A 243 -9.36 -2.17 -11.31
N TYR A 244 -8.16 -1.79 -11.78
CA TYR A 244 -7.22 -1.00 -11.01
C TYR A 244 -7.75 0.39 -10.66
N ASN A 245 -8.62 1.00 -11.46
CA ASN A 245 -9.24 2.29 -11.11
C ASN A 245 -10.42 2.14 -10.15
N ARG A 246 -11.10 0.98 -10.13
CA ARG A 246 -12.24 0.69 -9.24
C ARG A 246 -11.82 0.13 -7.88
N VAL A 247 -10.73 -0.62 -7.81
CA VAL A 247 -10.18 -1.16 -6.54
C VAL A 247 -9.90 0.00 -5.56
N PRO A 248 -9.17 1.08 -5.90
CA PRO A 248 -8.93 2.23 -5.02
C PRO A 248 -10.19 2.98 -4.58
N ALA A 249 -11.28 2.92 -5.34
CA ALA A 249 -12.57 3.53 -4.97
C ALA A 249 -13.31 2.66 -3.94
N ALA A 250 -13.40 1.35 -4.18
CA ALA A 250 -13.98 0.39 -3.22
C ALA A 250 -13.14 0.27 -1.93
N LEU A 251 -11.81 0.30 -2.04
CA LEU A 251 -10.89 0.41 -0.90
C LEU A 251 -11.12 1.72 -0.12
N ARG A 252 -11.44 2.83 -0.81
CA ARG A 252 -11.82 4.10 -0.18
C ARG A 252 -13.17 4.04 0.53
N ASP A 253 -14.16 3.35 -0.02
CA ASP A 253 -15.48 3.18 0.62
C ASP A 253 -15.41 2.29 1.87
N LEU A 254 -14.61 1.22 1.84
CA LEU A 254 -14.29 0.41 3.03
C LEU A 254 -13.52 1.22 4.08
N ARG A 255 -12.58 2.07 3.67
CA ARG A 255 -11.85 3.01 4.55
C ARG A 255 -12.78 4.04 5.21
N ALA A 256 -13.71 4.60 4.45
CA ALA A 256 -14.65 5.62 4.96
C ALA A 256 -15.64 5.04 5.97
N ARG A 257 -15.99 3.76 5.82
CA ARG A 257 -16.99 3.10 6.65
C ARG A 257 -16.47 2.51 7.95
N ASN A 258 -15.15 2.58 8.23
CA ASN A 258 -14.49 2.21 9.50
C ASN A 258 -15.42 1.39 10.40
N ILE A 259 -15.53 0.08 10.15
CA ILE A 259 -16.43 -0.76 10.93
C ILE A 259 -15.87 -0.75 12.35
N ARG A 260 -16.43 0.09 13.22
CA ARG A 260 -16.06 0.26 14.62
C ARG A 260 -16.95 -0.64 15.47
N SER A 261 -16.45 -1.12 16.60
CA SER A 261 -17.34 -1.59 17.65
C SER A 261 -18.15 -0.39 18.15
N GLY A 262 -19.45 -0.58 18.36
CA GLY A 262 -20.29 0.39 19.05
C GLY A 262 -19.78 0.69 20.46
#